data_AF-A0A522C5H3-F1
#
_entry.id   AF-A0A522C5H3-F1
#
_cell.length_a   1.000
_cell.length_b   1.000
_cell.length_c   1.000
_cell.angle_alpha   90.00
_cell.angle_beta   90.00
_cell.angle_gamma   90.00
#
_symmetry.space_group_name_H-M   'P 1'
#
loop_
_entity.id
_entity.type
_entity.pdbx_description
1 polymer ?
#
loop_
_entity_poly.entity_id
_entity_poly.type
_entity_poly.pdbx_seq_one_letter_code
_entity_poly.pdbx_strand_id
1 'polypeptide(L)'
;MKSHRTVGIFNGISGLLLLPAFIGLVLIPSGCGSLLPSIKETTRSPWETFDEAKNAFDKIIPYETTTSELQGLGFSPVSTPNVKIITYLDIIQRFMANPSIKKEDLDEGLQTCITARDNCKAYEIQPKFIFNQRYGSVLMDIFNFSKKTHQSGWEFTALVVLVDSTVVYKLWGGKPEIDENKEIKNPLGPLQDVSDLLFKATRETL
;
A
#
# COMPACT_ATOMS: atom_id res chain seq x y z
N MET A 1 34.68 69.38 -71.06
CA MET A 1 36.07 69.28 -70.60
C MET A 1 36.23 67.91 -69.95
N LYS A 2 36.73 66.89 -70.68
CA LYS A 2 38.13 66.39 -70.63
C LYS A 2 38.62 66.24 -69.18
N SER A 3 39.24 65.16 -68.72
CA SER A 3 39.77 63.92 -69.29
C SER A 3 40.57 63.26 -68.13
N HIS A 4 40.97 61.99 -68.29
CA HIS A 4 41.90 61.20 -67.46
C HIS A 4 41.23 60.49 -66.27
N ARG A 5 40.90 59.19 -66.31
CA ARG A 5 41.54 58.00 -66.90
C ARG A 5 42.91 57.70 -66.28
N THR A 6 42.91 56.76 -65.33
CA THR A 6 44.05 55.89 -65.00
C THR A 6 43.52 54.53 -64.56
N VAL A 7 44.01 53.50 -65.25
CA VAL A 7 43.75 52.06 -65.09
C VAL A 7 45.07 51.41 -64.69
N GLY A 8 45.00 50.37 -63.85
CA GLY A 8 46.09 49.42 -63.55
C GLY A 8 45.74 48.66 -62.26
N ILE A 9 45.04 47.52 -62.30
CA ILE A 9 45.51 46.14 -62.50
C ILE A 9 46.67 45.75 -61.55
N PHE A 10 46.38 44.94 -60.51
CA PHE A 10 47.12 43.70 -60.25
C PHE A 10 46.38 42.75 -59.28
N ASN A 11 46.57 41.47 -59.54
CA ASN A 11 45.86 40.30 -59.02
C ASN A 11 46.19 39.93 -57.56
N GLY A 12 45.24 39.29 -56.88
CA GLY A 12 45.45 38.58 -55.63
C GLY A 12 44.36 37.52 -55.40
N ILE A 13 44.65 36.30 -55.83
CA ILE A 13 43.84 35.09 -55.65
C ILE A 13 44.08 34.53 -54.23
N SER A 14 43.03 33.94 -53.63
CA SER A 14 43.04 32.85 -52.63
C SER A 14 42.42 33.23 -51.28
N GLY A 15 41.36 32.53 -50.90
CA GLY A 15 40.87 32.58 -49.52
C GLY A 15 39.41 32.23 -49.34
N LEU A 16 39.06 30.99 -49.70
CA LEU A 16 37.99 30.17 -49.14
C LEU A 16 37.50 30.64 -47.74
N LEU A 17 36.21 30.90 -47.56
CA LEU A 17 35.31 30.11 -46.70
C LEU A 17 33.90 30.74 -46.58
N LEU A 18 32.91 29.86 -46.68
CA LEU A 18 31.48 30.08 -46.87
C LEU A 18 30.75 30.50 -45.57
N LEU A 19 29.80 31.42 -45.71
CA LEU A 19 28.60 31.61 -44.87
C LEU A 19 27.68 30.36 -44.88
N PRO A 20 26.64 30.21 -44.04
CA PRO A 20 26.34 30.78 -42.70
C PRO A 20 25.87 29.71 -41.68
N ALA A 21 25.59 30.16 -40.45
CA ALA A 21 25.08 29.42 -39.30
C ALA A 21 23.90 28.46 -39.58
N PHE A 22 24.08 27.18 -39.31
CA PHE A 22 23.00 26.20 -39.17
C PHE A 22 22.72 25.99 -37.67
N ILE A 23 21.71 26.69 -37.17
CA ILE A 23 21.16 26.53 -35.83
C ILE A 23 20.57 25.11 -35.75
N GLY A 24 21.31 24.21 -35.11
CA GLY A 24 20.82 22.89 -34.75
C GLY A 24 19.71 23.02 -33.72
N LEU A 25 18.48 22.86 -34.18
CA LEU A 25 17.24 22.76 -33.40
C LEU A 25 17.40 21.68 -32.32
N VAL A 26 17.63 22.12 -31.08
CA VAL A 26 17.59 21.26 -29.89
C VAL A 26 16.14 20.82 -29.70
N LEU A 27 15.85 19.59 -30.13
CA LEU A 27 14.62 18.87 -29.78
C LEU A 27 14.67 18.61 -28.27
N ILE A 28 14.03 19.47 -27.49
CA ILE A 28 13.71 19.18 -26.09
C ILE A 28 12.57 18.15 -26.15
N PRO A 29 12.77 16.89 -25.72
CA PRO A 29 11.65 15.97 -25.61
C PRO A 29 10.75 16.48 -24.47
N SER A 30 9.65 17.14 -24.85
CA SER A 30 8.55 17.49 -23.95
C SER A 30 7.81 16.22 -23.58
N GLY A 31 8.36 15.49 -22.62
CA GLY A 31 7.83 14.22 -22.14
C GLY A 31 8.17 13.97 -20.67
N CYS A 32 7.88 14.91 -19.78
CA CYS A 32 7.83 14.64 -18.33
C CYS A 32 6.39 14.26 -17.94
N GLY A 33 5.94 13.10 -18.38
CA GLY A 33 4.80 12.42 -17.77
C GLY A 33 5.30 11.62 -16.58
N SER A 34 4.90 12.01 -15.36
CA SER A 34 5.09 11.31 -14.07
C SER A 34 6.05 10.11 -14.07
N LEU A 35 7.35 10.37 -13.86
CA LEU A 35 8.41 9.35 -13.81
C LEU A 35 8.53 8.63 -12.45
N LEU A 36 7.61 8.91 -11.53
CA LEU A 36 7.60 8.31 -10.19
C LEU A 36 6.61 7.14 -10.14
N PRO A 37 7.03 5.98 -9.60
CA PRO A 37 6.15 4.82 -9.51
C PRO A 37 5.09 5.01 -8.40
N SER A 38 3.84 4.71 -8.73
CA SER A 38 2.76 4.53 -7.76
C SER A 38 2.55 3.05 -7.47
N ILE A 39 2.24 2.69 -6.23
CA ILE A 39 1.90 1.31 -5.83
C ILE A 39 0.48 1.30 -5.29
N LYS A 40 -0.37 0.46 -5.87
CA LYS A 40 -1.70 0.17 -5.35
C LYS A 40 -1.68 -1.21 -4.70
N GLU A 41 -1.99 -1.27 -3.41
CA GLU A 41 -2.10 -2.52 -2.65
C GLU A 41 -3.55 -2.74 -2.28
N THR A 42 -4.15 -3.80 -2.79
CA THR A 42 -5.54 -4.17 -2.48
C THR A 42 -5.59 -5.63 -2.08
N THR A 43 -6.16 -5.92 -0.92
CA THR A 43 -6.58 -7.29 -0.62
C THR A 43 -7.86 -7.57 -1.40
N ARG A 44 -7.98 -8.75 -2.03
CA ARG A 44 -9.26 -9.14 -2.66
C ARG A 44 -10.34 -9.12 -1.58
N SER A 45 -11.30 -8.21 -1.72
CA SER A 45 -12.41 -8.01 -0.79
C SER A 45 -13.72 -7.99 -1.57
N PRO A 46 -14.83 -8.49 -0.99
CA PRO A 46 -16.16 -8.31 -1.56
C PRO A 46 -16.62 -6.84 -1.58
N TRP A 47 -15.99 -5.97 -0.78
CA TRP A 47 -16.40 -4.58 -0.59
C TRP A 47 -15.37 -3.61 -1.16
N GLU A 48 -15.85 -2.52 -1.76
CA GLU A 48 -14.99 -1.48 -2.34
C GLU A 48 -14.65 -0.37 -1.34
N THR A 49 -15.52 -0.15 -0.36
CA THR A 49 -15.41 0.92 0.64
C THR A 49 -15.53 0.40 2.06
N PHE A 50 -14.99 1.17 3.00
CA PHE A 50 -15.15 0.90 4.42
C PHE A 50 -16.62 0.84 4.84
N ASP A 51 -17.43 1.80 4.37
CA ASP A 51 -18.85 1.88 4.73
C ASP A 51 -19.64 0.68 4.20
N GLU A 52 -19.30 0.18 3.01
CA GLU A 52 -19.93 -1.02 2.47
C GLU A 52 -19.62 -2.26 3.33
N ALA A 53 -18.36 -2.44 3.73
CA ALA A 53 -17.96 -3.52 4.64
C ALA A 53 -18.68 -3.39 6.00
N LYS A 54 -18.77 -2.16 6.53
CA LYS A 54 -19.48 -1.87 7.78
C LYS A 54 -20.98 -2.17 7.68
N ASN A 55 -21.62 -1.74 6.60
CA ASN A 55 -23.05 -2.00 6.35
C ASN A 55 -23.34 -3.49 6.20
N ALA A 56 -22.45 -4.25 5.57
CA ALA A 56 -22.58 -5.70 5.50
C ALA A 56 -22.40 -6.35 6.89
N PHE A 57 -21.42 -5.87 7.67
CA PHE A 57 -21.17 -6.35 9.03
C PHE A 57 -22.35 -6.06 9.99
N ASP A 58 -23.04 -4.94 9.81
CA ASP A 58 -24.17 -4.55 10.65
C ASP A 58 -25.38 -5.45 10.50
N LYS A 59 -25.52 -6.13 9.35
CA LYS A 59 -26.57 -7.13 9.11
C LYS A 59 -26.37 -8.42 9.90
N ILE A 60 -25.19 -8.64 10.47
CA ILE A 60 -24.92 -9.83 11.29
C ILE A 60 -25.54 -9.61 12.68
N ILE A 61 -26.49 -10.45 13.05
CA ILE A 61 -27.16 -10.42 14.36
C ILE A 61 -26.71 -11.65 15.16
N PRO A 62 -26.03 -11.47 16.30
CA PRO A 62 -25.69 -12.60 17.18
C PRO A 62 -26.94 -13.40 17.57
N TYR A 63 -26.78 -14.71 17.67
CA TYR A 63 -27.79 -15.73 17.95
C TYR A 63 -28.88 -15.92 16.88
N GLU A 64 -28.86 -15.13 15.80
CA GLU A 64 -29.79 -15.26 14.67
C GLU A 64 -29.08 -15.63 13.37
N THR A 65 -27.98 -14.93 13.05
CA THR A 65 -27.28 -15.12 11.78
C THR A 65 -26.54 -16.46 11.72
N THR A 66 -26.76 -17.16 10.61
CA THR A 66 -26.17 -18.48 10.33
C THR A 66 -24.90 -18.39 9.47
N THR A 67 -24.14 -19.47 9.41
CA THR A 67 -22.98 -19.62 8.51
C THR A 67 -23.32 -19.38 7.04
N SER A 68 -24.51 -19.81 6.60
CA SER A 68 -24.99 -19.62 5.23
C SER A 68 -25.25 -18.14 4.93
N GLU A 69 -25.84 -17.41 5.87
CA GLU A 69 -26.10 -15.98 5.71
C GLU A 69 -24.79 -15.18 5.75
N LEU A 70 -23.85 -15.56 6.63
CA LEU A 70 -22.51 -14.98 6.63
C LEU A 70 -21.78 -15.15 5.30
N GLN A 71 -21.96 -16.30 4.65
CA GLN A 71 -21.41 -16.55 3.32
C GLN A 71 -22.01 -15.60 2.29
N GLY A 72 -23.33 -15.40 2.32
CA GLY A 72 -24.02 -14.42 1.46
C GLY A 72 -23.57 -12.98 1.70
N LEU A 73 -23.15 -12.65 2.93
CA LEU A 73 -22.63 -11.33 3.29
C LEU A 73 -21.14 -11.15 2.96
N GLY A 74 -20.40 -12.21 2.64
CA GLY A 74 -18.96 -12.15 2.34
C GLY A 74 -18.03 -12.37 3.54
N PHE A 75 -18.56 -12.82 4.69
CA PHE A 75 -17.79 -13.12 5.91
C PHE A 75 -17.55 -14.64 6.09
N SER A 76 -17.27 -15.36 5.01
CA SER A 76 -17.01 -16.81 5.05
C SER A 76 -15.69 -17.16 4.37
N PRO A 77 -14.90 -18.09 4.94
CA PRO A 77 -13.65 -18.57 4.33
C PRO A 77 -13.87 -19.35 3.02
N VAL A 78 -15.11 -19.77 2.74
CA VAL A 78 -15.45 -20.50 1.52
C VAL A 78 -15.66 -19.55 0.34
N SER A 79 -16.29 -18.40 0.58
CA SER A 79 -16.60 -17.41 -0.47
C SER A 79 -15.54 -16.32 -0.61
N THR A 80 -14.81 -16.04 0.48
CA THR A 80 -13.97 -14.85 0.58
C THR A 80 -12.51 -15.25 0.82
N PRO A 81 -11.56 -14.78 0.00
CA PRO A 81 -10.15 -15.07 0.21
C PRO A 81 -9.59 -14.35 1.45
N ASN A 82 -8.48 -14.85 1.98
CA ASN A 82 -7.75 -14.23 3.10
C ASN A 82 -8.56 -14.11 4.41
N VAL A 83 -9.57 -14.97 4.60
CA VAL A 83 -10.25 -15.13 5.88
C VAL A 83 -9.44 -16.08 6.76
N LYS A 84 -9.09 -15.63 7.96
CA LYS A 84 -8.38 -16.44 8.94
C LYS A 84 -9.38 -17.15 9.84
N ILE A 85 -9.25 -18.47 9.96
CA ILE A 85 -10.03 -19.26 10.91
C ILE A 85 -9.27 -19.27 12.24
N ILE A 86 -9.97 -18.91 13.30
CA ILE A 86 -9.47 -18.75 14.66
C ILE A 86 -10.12 -19.83 15.53
N THR A 87 -9.31 -20.53 16.32
CA THR A 87 -9.78 -21.59 17.22
C THR A 87 -10.19 -21.03 18.58
N TYR A 88 -10.86 -21.83 19.41
CA TYR A 88 -11.18 -21.44 20.79
C TYR A 88 -9.91 -21.10 21.62
N LEU A 89 -8.77 -21.74 21.34
CA LEU A 89 -7.50 -21.45 22.02
C LEU A 89 -6.97 -20.07 21.66
N ASP A 90 -7.04 -19.68 20.39
CA ASP A 90 -6.65 -18.36 19.93
C ASP A 90 -7.57 -17.26 20.52
N ILE A 91 -8.87 -17.57 20.70
CA ILE A 91 -9.83 -16.68 21.37
C ILE A 91 -9.43 -16.50 22.84
N ILE A 92 -9.12 -17.58 23.56
CA ILE A 92 -8.63 -17.48 24.95
C ILE A 92 -7.36 -16.64 25.01
N GLN A 93 -6.38 -16.87 24.13
CA GLN A 93 -5.14 -16.09 24.09
C GLN A 93 -5.38 -14.61 23.82
N ARG A 94 -6.39 -14.28 22.99
CA ARG A 94 -6.70 -12.89 22.61
C ARG A 94 -7.47 -12.14 23.71
N PHE A 95 -8.49 -12.76 24.29
CA PHE A 95 -9.41 -12.10 25.23
C PHE A 95 -9.04 -12.32 26.70
N MET A 96 -8.28 -13.37 27.01
CA MET A 96 -7.81 -13.69 28.37
C MET A 96 -6.27 -13.72 28.43
N ALA A 97 -5.61 -12.85 27.67
CA ALA A 97 -4.15 -12.70 27.71
C ALA A 97 -3.63 -12.36 29.12
N ASN A 98 -4.44 -11.65 29.91
CA ASN A 98 -4.17 -11.34 31.30
C ASN A 98 -4.82 -12.41 32.20
N PRO A 99 -4.06 -13.10 33.07
CA PRO A 99 -4.60 -14.14 33.96
C PRO A 99 -5.64 -13.63 34.98
N SER A 100 -5.75 -12.32 35.17
CA SER A 100 -6.83 -11.73 35.99
C SER A 100 -8.19 -11.71 35.29
N ILE A 101 -8.23 -11.76 33.95
CA ILE A 101 -9.48 -11.82 33.18
C ILE A 101 -9.95 -13.27 33.16
N LYS A 102 -11.13 -13.52 33.73
CA LYS A 102 -11.74 -14.83 33.72
C LYS A 102 -12.78 -14.92 32.61
N LYS A 103 -13.21 -16.15 32.31
CA LYS A 103 -14.25 -16.40 31.31
C LYS A 103 -15.53 -15.62 31.65
N GLU A 104 -15.87 -15.53 32.92
CA GLU A 104 -17.10 -14.89 33.41
C GLU A 104 -17.12 -13.36 33.19
N ASP A 105 -15.95 -12.74 32.94
CA ASP A 105 -15.81 -11.32 32.67
C ASP A 105 -16.02 -10.98 31.17
N LEU A 106 -16.14 -11.99 30.31
CA LEU A 106 -16.29 -11.83 28.86
C LEU A 106 -17.77 -11.72 28.46
N ASP A 107 -18.01 -11.25 27.23
CA ASP A 107 -19.32 -11.29 26.60
C ASP A 107 -19.88 -12.73 26.55
N GLU A 108 -21.19 -12.90 26.75
CA GLU A 108 -21.87 -14.20 26.80
C GLU A 108 -21.58 -15.08 25.58
N GLY A 109 -21.46 -14.48 24.39
CA GLY A 109 -21.13 -15.22 23.17
C GLY A 109 -19.71 -15.82 23.20
N LEU A 110 -18.75 -15.08 23.76
CA LEU A 110 -17.39 -15.57 23.97
C LEU A 110 -17.36 -16.66 25.05
N GLN A 111 -18.12 -16.52 26.13
CA GLN A 111 -18.24 -17.55 27.15
C GLN A 111 -18.79 -18.86 26.59
N THR A 112 -19.81 -18.75 25.73
CA THR A 112 -20.45 -19.87 25.04
C THR A 112 -19.45 -20.57 24.12
N CYS A 113 -18.73 -19.78 23.31
CA CYS A 113 -17.65 -20.29 22.46
C CYS A 113 -16.58 -21.07 23.23
N ILE A 114 -16.04 -20.48 24.30
CA ILE A 114 -14.97 -21.12 25.10
C ILE A 114 -15.47 -22.43 25.72
N THR A 115 -16.72 -22.46 26.15
CA THR A 115 -17.37 -23.67 26.70
C THR A 115 -17.56 -24.75 25.63
N ALA A 116 -17.86 -24.35 24.39
CA ALA A 116 -18.12 -25.25 23.26
C ALA A 116 -16.86 -25.91 22.63
N ARG A 117 -15.65 -25.42 22.95
CA ARG A 117 -14.36 -25.98 22.50
C ARG A 117 -14.27 -26.14 20.97
N ASP A 118 -14.18 -27.37 20.46
CA ASP A 118 -13.97 -27.68 19.03
C ASP A 118 -15.13 -27.22 18.14
N ASN A 119 -16.32 -27.03 18.74
CA ASN A 119 -17.48 -26.49 18.04
C ASN A 119 -17.43 -24.96 17.92
N CYS A 120 -16.51 -24.29 18.61
CA CYS A 120 -16.29 -22.87 18.44
C CYS A 120 -15.24 -22.58 17.36
N LYS A 121 -15.61 -21.69 16.43
CA LYS A 121 -14.72 -21.14 15.41
C LYS A 121 -14.97 -19.65 15.32
N ALA A 122 -13.93 -18.86 15.06
CA ALA A 122 -14.13 -17.49 14.63
C ALA A 122 -13.52 -17.25 13.24
N TYR A 123 -14.13 -16.35 12.50
CA TYR A 123 -13.62 -15.86 11.24
C TYR A 123 -13.10 -14.46 11.45
N GLU A 124 -11.82 -14.26 11.17
CA GLU A 124 -11.15 -12.97 11.17
C GLU A 124 -10.91 -12.54 9.71
N ILE A 125 -11.48 -11.39 9.34
CA ILE A 125 -11.41 -10.84 7.99
C ILE A 125 -10.81 -9.44 8.09
N GLN A 126 -9.80 -9.16 7.27
CA GLN A 126 -9.07 -7.89 7.28
C GLN A 126 -8.94 -7.33 5.85
N PRO A 127 -10.04 -6.90 5.20
CA PRO A 127 -9.93 -6.24 3.91
C PRO A 127 -9.27 -4.87 4.08
N LYS A 128 -8.37 -4.56 3.14
CA LYS A 128 -7.68 -3.29 3.08
C LYS A 128 -7.52 -2.82 1.64
N PHE A 129 -7.67 -1.53 1.45
CA PHE A 129 -7.35 -0.83 0.22
C PHE A 129 -6.37 0.28 0.56
N ILE A 130 -5.17 0.22 -0.01
CA ILE A 130 -4.12 1.21 0.21
C ILE A 130 -3.59 1.68 -1.14
N PHE A 131 -3.63 2.98 -1.36
CA PHE A 131 -3.01 3.67 -2.49
C PHE A 131 -1.78 4.43 -2.01
N ASN A 132 -0.62 4.07 -2.56
CA ASN A 132 0.65 4.72 -2.28
C ASN A 132 1.10 5.53 -3.49
N GLN A 133 1.17 6.84 -3.33
CA GLN A 133 1.68 7.75 -4.34
C GLN A 133 3.05 8.27 -3.91
N ARG A 134 4.08 8.00 -4.71
CA ARG A 134 5.42 8.59 -4.49
C ARG A 134 5.49 9.97 -5.11
N TYR A 135 6.11 10.90 -4.40
CA TYR A 135 6.31 12.26 -4.86
C TYR A 135 7.69 12.77 -4.42
N GLY A 136 8.31 13.69 -5.17
CA GLY A 136 9.64 14.23 -4.86
C GLY A 136 10.59 14.27 -6.05
N SER A 137 11.87 14.54 -5.80
CA SER A 137 12.87 14.63 -6.87
C SER A 137 13.33 13.25 -7.32
N VAL A 138 13.23 12.97 -8.62
CA VAL A 138 13.68 11.71 -9.25
C VAL A 138 15.15 11.40 -8.94
N LEU A 139 16.02 12.42 -8.95
CA LEU A 139 17.45 12.23 -8.66
C LEU A 139 17.71 11.72 -7.25
N MET A 140 17.07 12.30 -6.23
CA MET A 140 17.22 11.83 -4.85
C MET A 140 16.62 10.43 -4.63
N ASP A 141 15.64 10.02 -5.44
CA ASP A 141 15.06 8.68 -5.37
C ASP A 141 15.97 7.63 -6.05
N ILE A 142 16.60 7.97 -7.19
CA ILE A 142 17.61 7.14 -7.87
C ILE A 142 18.81 6.88 -6.96
N PHE A 143 19.32 7.92 -6.31
CA PHE A 143 20.42 7.78 -5.35
C PHE A 143 19.95 7.40 -3.95
N ASN A 144 18.67 7.06 -3.78
CA ASN A 144 18.08 6.61 -2.52
C ASN A 144 18.39 7.54 -1.34
N PHE A 145 18.48 8.85 -1.54
CA PHE A 145 18.75 9.82 -0.47
C PHE A 145 17.50 10.19 0.34
N SER A 146 16.35 10.27 -0.33
CA SER A 146 15.08 10.57 0.32
C SER A 146 13.90 9.99 -0.46
N LYS A 147 12.98 9.34 0.24
CA LYS A 147 11.73 8.79 -0.31
C LYS A 147 10.55 9.41 0.41
N LYS A 148 9.66 10.08 -0.33
CA LYS A 148 8.38 10.59 0.20
C LYS A 148 7.23 9.83 -0.46
N THR A 149 6.35 9.32 0.38
CA THR A 149 5.18 8.56 -0.03
C THR A 149 3.96 9.17 0.67
N HIS A 150 2.95 9.49 -0.12
CA HIS A 150 1.61 9.79 0.36
C HIS A 150 0.81 8.49 0.31
N GLN A 151 0.22 8.10 1.43
CA GLN A 151 -0.57 6.90 1.56
C GLN A 151 -2.01 7.30 1.84
N SER A 152 -2.94 6.82 1.01
CA SER A 152 -4.38 6.98 1.22
C SER A 152 -5.09 5.63 1.20
N GLY A 153 -6.25 5.52 1.83
CA GLY A 153 -7.03 4.27 1.77
C GLY A 153 -7.93 4.03 2.96
N TRP A 154 -8.26 2.76 3.17
CA TRP A 154 -9.06 2.29 4.31
C TRP A 154 -8.69 0.86 4.69
N GLU A 155 -8.98 0.51 5.93
CA GLU A 155 -8.78 -0.82 6.50
C GLU A 155 -9.98 -1.18 7.36
N PHE A 156 -10.55 -2.36 7.18
CA PHE A 156 -11.61 -2.87 8.03
C PHE A 156 -11.15 -4.19 8.64
N THR A 157 -11.46 -4.41 9.91
CA THR A 157 -11.19 -5.67 10.61
C THR A 157 -12.49 -6.16 11.20
N ALA A 158 -12.86 -7.40 10.91
CA ALA A 158 -14.01 -8.06 11.49
C ALA A 158 -13.59 -9.38 12.13
N LEU A 159 -14.16 -9.65 13.30
CA LEU A 159 -14.11 -10.92 13.99
C LEU A 159 -15.55 -11.38 14.22
N VAL A 160 -15.91 -12.51 13.64
CA VAL A 160 -17.22 -13.13 13.84
C VAL A 160 -17.00 -14.48 14.48
N VAL A 161 -17.55 -14.69 15.67
CA VAL A 161 -17.41 -15.94 16.44
C VAL A 161 -18.69 -16.74 16.29
N LEU A 162 -18.52 -18.02 16.01
CA LEU A 162 -19.59 -18.98 15.78
C LEU A 162 -19.47 -20.14 16.74
N VAL A 163 -20.61 -20.67 17.15
CA VAL A 163 -20.72 -22.00 17.74
C VAL A 163 -21.58 -22.83 16.82
N ASP A 164 -21.04 -23.97 16.40
CA ASP A 164 -21.61 -24.84 15.38
C ASP A 164 -21.83 -24.11 14.04
N SER A 165 -23.03 -23.57 13.80
CA SER A 165 -23.40 -22.85 12.57
C SER A 165 -24.07 -21.50 12.83
N THR A 166 -24.05 -21.01 14.07
CA THR A 166 -24.72 -19.77 14.47
C THR A 166 -23.69 -18.79 15.03
N VAL A 167 -23.80 -17.52 14.64
CA VAL A 167 -22.98 -16.44 15.21
C VAL A 167 -23.36 -16.26 16.66
N VAL A 168 -22.38 -16.25 17.57
CA VAL A 168 -22.61 -15.97 19.00
C VAL A 168 -22.02 -14.65 19.44
N TYR A 169 -21.00 -14.15 18.73
CA TYR A 169 -20.37 -12.88 19.04
C TYR A 169 -19.81 -12.23 17.77
N LYS A 170 -19.77 -10.90 17.72
CA LYS A 170 -19.15 -10.16 16.63
C LYS A 170 -18.43 -8.93 17.16
N LEU A 171 -17.29 -8.61 16.55
CA LEU A 171 -16.49 -7.42 16.82
C LEU A 171 -15.93 -6.88 15.51
N TRP A 172 -15.88 -5.57 15.37
CA TRP A 172 -15.25 -4.91 14.22
C TRP A 172 -14.33 -3.77 14.67
N GLY A 173 -13.43 -3.37 13.79
CA GLY A 173 -12.54 -2.23 13.95
C GLY A 173 -11.91 -1.86 12.61
N GLY A 174 -10.86 -1.06 12.65
CA GLY A 174 -10.10 -0.63 11.47
C GLY A 174 -9.93 0.88 11.38
N LYS A 175 -9.56 1.34 10.19
CA LYS A 175 -9.34 2.74 9.83
C LYS A 175 -10.28 3.13 8.67
N PRO A 176 -11.35 3.89 8.93
CA PRO A 176 -12.28 4.34 7.89
C PRO A 176 -11.60 5.15 6.79
N GLU A 177 -10.63 5.96 7.19
CA GLU A 177 -9.82 6.79 6.32
C GLU A 177 -8.36 6.72 6.78
N ILE A 178 -7.48 6.51 5.81
CA ILE A 178 -6.03 6.57 5.96
C ILE A 178 -5.58 7.73 5.08
N ASP A 179 -4.87 8.67 5.68
CA ASP A 179 -4.17 9.76 5.00
C ASP A 179 -2.87 10.01 5.77
N GLU A 180 -1.77 9.44 5.27
CA GLU A 180 -0.48 9.45 5.94
C GLU A 180 0.63 9.92 4.98
N ASN A 181 1.49 10.81 5.48
CA ASN A 181 2.70 11.22 4.78
C ASN A 181 3.91 10.55 5.40
N LYS A 182 4.59 9.69 4.64
CA LYS A 182 5.80 8.99 5.08
C LYS A 182 7.01 9.57 4.35
N GLU A 183 7.99 10.05 5.13
CA GLU A 183 9.29 10.47 4.63
C GLU A 183 10.38 9.56 5.21
N ILE A 184 11.13 8.89 4.33
CA ILE A 184 12.31 8.10 4.69
C ILE A 184 13.52 8.88 4.18
N LYS A 185 14.44 9.22 5.09
CA LYS A 185 15.71 9.90 4.75
C LYS A 185 16.86 8.93 4.94
N ASN A 186 17.61 8.74 3.86
CA ASN A 186 18.74 7.82 3.77
C ASN A 186 19.98 8.65 3.37
N PRO A 187 20.56 9.41 4.30
CA PRO A 187 21.57 10.42 3.98
C PRO A 187 22.83 9.86 3.32
N LEU A 188 23.13 8.55 3.48
CA LEU A 188 24.29 7.90 2.84
C LEU A 188 23.91 7.16 1.55
N GLY A 189 22.66 7.26 1.10
CA GLY A 189 22.20 6.70 -0.17
C GLY A 189 22.39 5.18 -0.25
N PRO A 190 22.87 4.62 -1.37
CA PRO A 190 22.97 3.16 -1.56
C PRO A 190 23.93 2.48 -0.58
N LEU A 191 24.87 3.21 0.03
CA LEU A 191 25.84 2.63 0.98
C LEU A 191 25.18 2.21 2.30
N GLN A 192 24.06 2.83 2.66
CA GLN A 192 23.30 2.48 3.87
C GLN A 192 22.62 1.11 3.75
N ASP A 193 21.96 0.80 2.62
CA ASP A 193 21.24 -0.47 2.44
C ASP A 193 22.19 -1.69 2.41
N VAL A 194 23.39 -1.54 1.83
CA VAL A 194 24.40 -2.62 1.80
C VAL A 194 24.91 -2.94 3.21
N SER A 195 25.07 -1.92 4.06
CA SER A 195 25.46 -2.12 5.45
C SER A 195 24.40 -2.88 6.25
N ASP A 196 23.11 -2.60 6.02
CA ASP A 196 22.00 -3.22 6.72
C ASP A 196 21.81 -4.70 6.30
N LEU A 197 22.01 -5.00 5.01
CA LEU A 197 22.03 -6.37 4.50
C LEU A 197 23.21 -7.19 5.03
N LEU A 198 24.42 -6.61 5.09
CA LEU A 198 25.59 -7.26 5.68
C LEU A 198 25.41 -7.52 7.17
N PHE A 199 24.80 -6.59 7.90
CA PHE A 199 24.54 -6.72 9.33
C PHE A 199 23.46 -7.77 9.66
N LYS A 200 22.43 -7.90 8.80
CA LYS A 200 21.44 -8.98 8.93
C LYS A 200 22.04 -10.35 8.61
N ALA A 201 22.77 -10.46 7.50
CA ALA A 201 23.39 -11.72 7.09
C ALA A 201 24.37 -12.25 8.15
N THR A 202 25.13 -11.36 8.80
CA THR A 202 26.05 -11.74 9.89
C THR A 202 25.34 -12.11 11.20
N ARG A 203 24.11 -11.64 11.44
CA ARG A 203 23.31 -11.97 12.61
C ARG A 203 22.56 -13.30 12.47
N GLU A 204 22.19 -13.72 11.27
CA GLU A 204 21.54 -15.04 11.05
C GLU A 204 22.55 -16.22 11.04
N THR A 205 23.85 -15.92 11.02
CA THR A 205 24.94 -16.91 11.07
C THR A 205 25.52 -17.14 12.48
N LEU A 206 24.89 -16.59 13.52
CA LEU A 206 25.27 -16.75 14.93
C LEU A 206 24.17 -17.45 15.74
#